data_AF-A0A6A4V877-F1
#
_entry.id   AF-A0A6A4V877-F1
#
_cell.length_a   1.000
_cell.length_b   1.000
_cell.length_c   1.000
_cell.angle_alpha   90.00
_cell.angle_beta   90.00
_cell.angle_gamma   90.00
#
_symmetry.space_group_name_H-M   'P 1'
#
loop_
_entity.id
_entity.type
_entity.pdbx_description
1 polymer ?
#
loop_
_entity_poly.entity_id
_entity_poly.type
_entity_poly.pdbx_seq_one_letter_code
_entity_poly.pdbx_strand_id
1 'polypeptide(L)'
;MPATANALTKVEALFGKRFDFERPPDGWRLPDGAELFPDQEWQVTELQTMKRELNAVKSLLSDKDIVAWHEHTCATNRAGLVVASVKRQIRPEMGTQAWCKFYELLSLCSVLPPACESGAAPLRSLHLCEAPGAFVTALNHYCVLNGVQEVSLNHHCVLNRVQEVSPNHYCVLDGVQEPN
;
A
#
# COMPACT_ATOMS: atom_id res chain seq x y z
N MET A 1 12.87 11.88 23.46
CA MET A 1 13.03 10.68 24.31
C MET A 1 13.47 9.53 23.42
N PRO A 2 14.69 9.00 23.55
CA PRO A 2 15.10 7.82 22.79
C PRO A 2 14.26 6.61 23.23
N ALA A 3 13.83 5.79 22.28
CA ALA A 3 13.15 4.52 22.58
C ALA A 3 14.12 3.61 23.35
N THR A 4 13.63 2.94 24.39
CA THR A 4 14.43 1.98 25.15
C THR A 4 14.74 0.76 24.27
N ALA A 5 15.92 0.15 24.43
CA ALA A 5 16.34 -1.01 23.64
C ALA A 5 15.27 -2.13 23.60
N ASN A 6 14.58 -2.37 24.71
CA ASN A 6 13.50 -3.36 24.82
C ASN A 6 12.27 -3.02 23.95
N ALA A 7 11.95 -1.74 23.77
CA ALA A 7 10.87 -1.32 22.89
C ALA A 7 11.21 -1.54 21.42
N LEU A 8 12.47 -1.29 21.02
CA LEU A 8 12.95 -1.52 19.66
C LEU A 8 12.92 -3.01 19.30
N THR A 9 13.43 -3.88 20.18
CA THR A 9 13.43 -5.33 19.95
C THR A 9 12.02 -5.92 19.79
N LYS A 10 11.04 -5.41 20.56
CA LYS A 10 9.64 -5.82 20.42
C LYS A 10 9.03 -5.37 19.09
N VAL A 11 9.35 -4.16 18.64
CA VAL A 11 8.91 -3.65 17.34
C VAL A 11 9.50 -4.50 16.23
N GLU A 12 10.81 -4.77 16.25
CA GLU A 12 11.48 -5.62 15.27
C GLU A 12 10.87 -7.02 15.20
N ALA A 13 10.59 -7.65 16.35
CA ALA A 13 9.95 -8.96 16.39
C ALA A 13 8.53 -8.99 15.78
N LEU A 14 7.81 -7.87 15.83
CA LEU A 14 6.47 -7.74 15.23
C LEU A 14 6.52 -7.45 13.73
N PHE A 15 7.41 -6.56 13.29
CA PHE A 15 7.51 -6.09 11.89
C PHE A 15 8.53 -6.85 11.03
N GLY A 16 9.29 -7.78 11.63
CA GLY A 16 10.25 -8.65 10.96
C GLY A 16 9.64 -9.91 10.34
N LYS A 17 8.33 -10.13 10.48
CA LYS A 17 7.62 -11.26 9.86
C LYS A 17 7.41 -11.03 8.36
N ARG A 18 8.49 -11.13 7.59
CA ARG A 18 8.49 -11.02 6.12
C ARG A 18 8.83 -12.37 5.53
N PHE A 19 8.15 -12.69 4.44
CA PHE A 19 8.31 -13.96 3.74
C PHE A 19 8.43 -13.64 2.26
N ASP A 20 9.44 -14.22 1.61
CA ASP A 20 9.58 -14.16 0.17
C ASP A 20 8.96 -15.41 -0.45
N PHE A 21 8.31 -15.21 -1.59
CA PHE A 21 7.79 -16.31 -2.38
C PHE A 21 8.80 -16.66 -3.47
N GLU A 22 9.19 -17.93 -3.52
CA GLU A 22 10.04 -18.42 -4.61
C GLU A 22 9.26 -18.39 -5.92
N ARG A 23 9.85 -17.77 -6.94
CA ARG A 23 9.27 -17.77 -8.27
C ARG A 23 9.30 -19.20 -8.82
N PRO A 24 8.15 -19.75 -9.28
CA PRO A 24 8.12 -21.06 -9.92
C PRO A 24 9.01 -21.09 -11.17
N PRO A 25 9.60 -22.25 -11.55
CA PRO A 25 10.44 -22.37 -12.75
C PRO A 25 9.75 -21.87 -14.02
N ASP A 26 8.46 -22.15 -14.15
CA ASP A 26 7.64 -21.78 -15.32
C ASP A 26 7.05 -20.36 -15.24
N GLY A 27 7.44 -19.59 -14.22
CA GLY A 27 6.94 -18.25 -13.93
C GLY A 27 5.59 -18.22 -13.21
N TRP A 28 5.15 -17.01 -12.84
CA TRP A 28 3.83 -16.77 -12.28
C TRP A 28 2.77 -16.89 -13.37
N ARG A 29 1.77 -17.76 -13.17
CA ARG A 29 0.63 -17.94 -14.08
C ARG A 29 -0.66 -17.81 -13.29
N LEU A 30 -1.64 -17.10 -13.87
CA LEU A 30 -2.98 -17.07 -13.31
C LEU A 30 -3.65 -18.43 -13.59
N PRO A 31 -4.35 -19.03 -12.61
CA PRO A 31 -5.14 -20.23 -12.82
C PRO A 31 -6.32 -19.96 -13.77
N ASP A 32 -6.85 -21.01 -14.40
CA ASP A 32 -8.08 -20.89 -15.19
C ASP A 32 -9.25 -20.51 -14.28
N GLY A 33 -10.16 -19.66 -14.76
CA GLY A 33 -11.32 -19.23 -13.98
C GLY A 33 -12.24 -20.38 -13.56
N ALA A 34 -12.29 -21.46 -14.36
CA ALA A 34 -13.03 -22.67 -14.02
C ALA A 34 -12.37 -23.50 -12.90
N GLU A 35 -11.08 -23.27 -12.63
CA GLU A 35 -10.30 -23.91 -11.57
C GLU A 35 -10.25 -23.05 -10.30
N LEU A 36 -10.86 -21.87 -10.30
CA LEU A 36 -10.92 -21.00 -9.12
C LEU A 36 -11.99 -21.49 -8.15
N PHE A 37 -11.57 -21.76 -6.91
CA PHE A 37 -12.45 -22.18 -5.80
C PHE A 37 -13.23 -23.49 -6.08
N PRO A 38 -12.55 -24.57 -6.53
CA PRO A 38 -13.22 -25.84 -6.84
C PRO A 38 -13.70 -26.56 -5.56
N ASP A 39 -13.06 -26.24 -4.44
CA ASP A 39 -13.30 -26.86 -3.15
C ASP A 39 -14.50 -26.23 -2.43
N GLN A 40 -15.16 -27.05 -1.60
CA GLN A 40 -16.15 -26.55 -0.66
C GLN A 40 -15.51 -25.56 0.32
N GLU A 41 -16.32 -24.63 0.84
CA GLU A 41 -15.90 -23.62 1.81
C GLU A 41 -15.03 -24.23 2.93
N TRP A 42 -13.74 -23.89 2.91
CA TRP A 42 -12.78 -24.36 3.90
C TRP A 42 -12.97 -23.61 5.22
N GLN A 43 -13.23 -24.35 6.29
CA GLN A 43 -13.48 -23.82 7.62
C GLN A 43 -12.48 -24.39 8.62
N VAL A 44 -11.66 -23.50 9.20
CA VAL A 44 -10.74 -23.84 10.29
C VAL A 44 -11.36 -23.41 11.60
N THR A 45 -11.69 -24.37 12.46
CA THR A 45 -12.41 -24.14 13.73
C THR A 45 -11.71 -23.13 14.63
N GLU A 46 -10.38 -23.17 14.68
CA GLU A 46 -9.53 -22.26 15.44
C GLU A 46 -9.66 -20.83 14.92
N LEU A 47 -9.61 -20.63 13.59
CA LEU A 47 -9.79 -19.31 12.97
C LEU A 47 -11.21 -18.77 13.19
N GLN A 48 -12.23 -19.62 13.12
CA GLN A 48 -13.61 -19.21 13.37
C GLN A 48 -13.85 -18.84 14.83
N THR A 49 -13.18 -19.52 15.77
CA THR A 49 -13.23 -19.17 17.19
C THR A 49 -12.56 -17.83 17.44
N MET A 50 -11.34 -17.62 16.92
CA MET A 50 -10.66 -16.32 17.01
C MET A 50 -11.47 -15.19 16.36
N LYS A 51 -12.11 -15.43 15.21
CA LYS A 51 -13.00 -14.46 14.55
C LYS A 51 -14.17 -14.07 15.46
N ARG A 52 -14.81 -15.03 16.13
CA ARG A 52 -15.92 -14.76 17.06
C ARG A 52 -15.47 -13.94 18.25
N GLU A 53 -14.35 -14.32 18.87
CA GLU A 53 -13.77 -13.61 20.02
C GLU A 53 -13.39 -12.17 19.65
N LEU A 54 -12.70 -11.98 18.53
CA LEU A 54 -12.33 -10.64 18.04
C LEU A 54 -13.56 -9.77 17.80
N ASN A 55 -14.62 -10.32 17.18
CA ASN A 55 -15.85 -9.57 16.96
C ASN A 55 -16.59 -9.27 18.27
N ALA A 56 -16.62 -10.19 19.23
CA ALA A 56 -17.22 -9.96 20.54
C ALA A 56 -16.53 -8.78 21.25
N VAL A 57 -15.19 -8.72 21.23
CA VAL A 57 -14.44 -7.60 21.80
C VAL A 57 -14.65 -6.30 21.01
N LYS A 58 -14.63 -6.35 19.67
CA LYS A 58 -14.86 -5.16 18.82
C LYS A 58 -16.24 -4.55 19.06
N SER A 59 -17.26 -5.37 19.27
CA SER A 59 -18.64 -4.92 19.52
C SER A 59 -18.81 -4.17 20.84
N LEU A 60 -17.87 -4.27 21.78
CA LEU A 60 -17.86 -3.46 23.01
C LEU A 60 -17.69 -1.94 22.73
N LEU A 61 -17.31 -1.58 21.50
CA LEU A 61 -17.14 -0.20 21.05
C LEU A 61 -18.34 0.32 20.24
N SER A 62 -19.33 -0.53 19.93
CA SER A 62 -20.42 -0.19 19.01
C SER A 62 -21.39 0.87 19.53
N ASP A 63 -21.43 1.08 20.85
CA ASP A 63 -22.27 2.07 21.53
C ASP A 63 -21.53 3.39 21.82
N LYS A 64 -20.26 3.49 21.45
CA LYS A 64 -19.43 4.68 21.71
C LYS A 64 -19.73 5.75 20.66
N ASP A 65 -19.84 6.99 21.13
CA ASP A 65 -19.98 8.15 20.23
C ASP A 65 -18.77 8.24 19.30
N ILE A 66 -19.03 8.41 18.00
CA ILE A 66 -17.99 8.33 16.97
C ILE A 66 -17.02 9.50 17.02
N VAL A 67 -17.45 10.69 17.45
CA VAL A 67 -16.61 11.87 17.56
C VAL A 67 -15.70 11.75 18.77
N ALA A 68 -16.27 11.46 19.95
CA ALA A 68 -15.49 11.24 21.16
C ALA A 68 -14.50 10.07 21.01
N TRP A 69 -14.91 9.00 20.33
CA TRP A 69 -14.04 7.88 20.00
C TRP A 69 -12.90 8.29 19.06
N HIS A 70 -13.20 9.07 18.03
CA HIS A 70 -12.17 9.60 17.13
C HIS A 70 -11.15 10.47 17.87
N GLU A 71 -11.61 11.42 18.70
CA GLU A 71 -10.73 12.26 19.52
C GLU A 71 -9.84 11.42 20.44
N HIS A 72 -10.43 10.44 21.14
CA HIS A 72 -9.69 9.54 22.03
C HIS A 72 -8.63 8.73 21.28
N THR A 73 -8.99 8.13 20.15
CA THR A 73 -8.06 7.32 19.35
C THR A 73 -6.98 8.16 18.69
N CYS A 74 -7.28 9.39 18.26
CA CYS A 74 -6.28 10.35 17.81
C CYS A 74 -5.30 10.73 18.92
N ALA A 75 -5.79 11.02 20.12
CA ALA A 75 -4.96 11.41 21.26
C ALA A 75 -4.04 10.27 21.76
N THR A 76 -4.49 9.02 21.62
CA THR A 76 -3.75 7.83 22.07
C THR A 76 -2.88 7.20 20.97
N ASN A 77 -2.98 7.67 19.72
CA ASN A 77 -2.20 7.16 18.60
C ASN A 77 -0.72 7.57 18.72
N ARG A 78 0.14 6.62 19.11
CA ARG A 78 1.60 6.81 19.19
C ARG A 78 2.26 7.21 17.87
N ALA A 79 1.65 6.89 16.73
CA ALA A 79 2.12 7.24 15.40
C ALA A 79 1.43 8.51 14.83
N GLY A 80 0.63 9.22 15.63
CA GLY A 80 -0.18 10.36 15.18
C GLY A 80 0.63 11.50 14.54
N LEU A 81 1.91 11.64 14.91
CA LEU A 81 2.79 12.70 14.40
C LEU A 81 3.59 12.32 13.15
N VAL A 82 3.54 11.06 12.70
CA VAL A 82 4.33 10.57 11.56
C VAL A 82 3.98 11.35 10.30
N VAL A 83 2.69 11.41 9.95
CA VAL A 83 2.22 12.11 8.74
C VAL A 83 2.59 13.60 8.77
N ALA A 84 2.38 14.28 9.91
CA ALA A 84 2.73 15.69 10.06
C ALA A 84 4.23 15.93 9.89
N SER A 85 5.06 15.03 10.41
CA SER A 85 6.52 15.12 10.29
C SER A 85 6.99 14.92 8.85
N VAL A 86 6.45 13.91 8.16
CA VAL A 86 6.72 13.64 6.74
C VAL A 86 6.29 14.84 5.87
N LYS A 87 5.09 15.38 6.08
CA LYS A 87 4.62 16.58 5.36
C LYS A 87 5.55 17.77 5.54
N ARG A 88 6.06 18.00 6.76
CA ARG A 88 6.96 19.13 7.05
C ARG A 88 8.32 18.97 6.40
N GLN A 89 8.86 17.76 6.33
CA GLN A 89 10.23 17.50 5.85
C GLN A 89 10.30 17.26 4.34
N ILE A 90 9.41 16.42 3.82
CA ILE A 90 9.47 15.92 2.44
C ILE A 90 8.46 16.65 1.54
N ARG A 91 7.37 17.16 2.10
CA ARG A 91 6.25 17.80 1.36
C ARG A 91 5.74 16.95 0.19
N PRO A 92 5.42 15.65 0.42
CA PRO A 92 4.99 14.78 -0.67
C PRO A 92 3.62 15.19 -1.20
N GLU A 93 3.41 14.98 -2.50
CA GLU A 93 2.10 15.01 -3.12
C GLU A 93 1.18 14.03 -2.38
N MET A 94 0.09 14.53 -1.82
CA MET A 94 -0.87 13.72 -1.06
C MET A 94 -0.30 12.95 0.15
N GLY A 95 0.50 13.61 0.98
CA GLY A 95 1.06 13.06 2.23
C GLY A 95 0.01 12.62 3.27
N THR A 96 -0.73 11.56 3.00
CA THR A 96 -1.74 10.96 3.87
C THR A 96 -1.14 9.83 4.70
N GLN A 97 -1.93 9.24 5.61
CA GLN A 97 -1.54 7.99 6.26
C GLN A 97 -1.31 6.86 5.24
N ALA A 98 -2.15 6.80 4.20
CA ALA A 98 -2.03 5.82 3.12
C ALA A 98 -0.69 5.99 2.36
N TRP A 99 -0.31 7.23 2.04
CA TRP A 99 0.98 7.54 1.44
C TRP A 99 2.15 7.02 2.29
N CYS A 100 2.14 7.35 3.60
CA CYS A 100 3.23 6.96 4.49
C CYS A 100 3.33 5.44 4.64
N LYS A 101 2.18 4.74 4.80
CA LYS A 101 2.14 3.28 4.89
C LYS A 101 2.70 2.63 3.64
N PHE A 102 2.29 3.10 2.48
CA PHE A 102 2.74 2.48 1.23
C PHE A 102 4.22 2.78 0.95
N TYR A 103 4.68 4.01 1.15
CA TYR A 103 6.09 4.35 1.00
C TYR A 103 7.00 3.55 1.93
N GLU A 104 6.57 3.32 3.18
CA GLU A 104 7.28 2.43 4.12
C GLU A 104 7.37 1.01 3.57
N LEU A 105 6.29 0.44 3.02
CA LEU A 105 6.32 -0.88 2.39
C LEU A 105 7.26 -0.94 1.18
N LEU A 106 7.23 0.07 0.30
CA LEU A 106 8.14 0.17 -0.84
C LEU A 106 9.62 0.19 -0.41
N SER A 107 9.91 0.85 0.70
CA SER A 107 11.28 0.96 1.24
C SER A 107 11.74 -0.30 1.97
N LEU A 108 10.82 -1.12 2.46
CA LEU A 108 11.10 -2.32 3.26
C LEU A 108 11.08 -3.61 2.45
N CYS A 109 10.42 -3.61 1.29
CA CYS A 109 10.22 -4.78 0.45
C CYS A 109 10.73 -4.48 -0.97
N SER A 110 11.48 -5.41 -1.56
CA SER A 110 11.92 -5.33 -2.96
C SER A 110 10.75 -5.63 -3.91
N VAL A 111 9.83 -4.67 -4.05
CA VAL A 111 8.60 -4.83 -4.83
C VAL A 111 8.80 -4.60 -6.33
N LEU A 112 9.89 -3.93 -6.72
CA LEU A 112 10.16 -3.62 -8.11
C LEU A 112 10.83 -4.82 -8.79
N PRO A 113 10.33 -5.26 -9.96
CA PRO A 113 11.02 -6.29 -10.72
C PRO A 113 12.42 -5.80 -11.13
N PRO A 114 13.46 -6.65 -11.11
CA PRO A 114 14.82 -6.25 -11.50
C PRO A 114 14.92 -5.64 -12.90
N ALA A 115 14.05 -6.06 -13.83
CA ALA A 115 13.98 -5.49 -15.18
C ALA A 115 13.50 -4.03 -15.20
N CYS A 116 12.69 -3.60 -14.24
CA CYS A 116 12.29 -2.20 -14.09
C CYS A 116 13.40 -1.38 -13.45
N GLU A 117 14.09 -1.93 -12.47
CA GLU A 117 15.23 -1.26 -11.81
C GLU A 117 16.40 -1.03 -12.77
N SER A 118 16.63 -1.94 -13.71
CA SER A 118 17.65 -1.79 -14.76
C SER A 118 17.23 -0.93 -15.94
N GLY A 119 15.98 -0.45 -15.97
CA GLY A 119 15.41 0.29 -17.10
C GLY A 119 15.16 -0.58 -18.35
N ALA A 120 15.25 -1.90 -18.24
CA ALA A 120 15.01 -2.82 -19.35
C ALA A 120 13.52 -2.97 -19.70
N ALA A 121 12.61 -2.64 -18.78
CA ALA A 121 11.18 -2.66 -19.00
C ALA A 121 10.44 -1.59 -18.16
N PRO A 122 9.36 -0.98 -18.67
CA PRO A 122 8.57 -0.01 -17.91
C PRO A 122 7.83 -0.69 -16.76
N LEU A 123 7.65 0.05 -15.66
CA LEU A 123 6.82 -0.42 -14.54
C LEU A 123 5.33 -0.31 -14.91
N ARG A 124 4.60 -1.41 -14.76
CA ARG A 124 3.13 -1.44 -14.84
C ARG A 124 2.57 -1.86 -13.49
N SER A 125 1.72 -1.03 -12.91
CA SER A 125 1.07 -1.31 -11.62
C SER A 125 -0.44 -1.13 -11.71
N LEU A 126 -1.18 -1.94 -10.96
CA LEU A 126 -2.64 -1.87 -10.84
C LEU A 126 -3.00 -1.59 -9.38
N HIS A 127 -3.79 -0.55 -9.14
CA HIS A 127 -4.21 -0.15 -7.79
C HIS A 127 -5.73 -0.28 -7.69
N LEU A 128 -6.19 -1.27 -6.94
CA LEU A 128 -7.61 -1.58 -6.77
C LEU A 128 -8.14 -0.97 -5.46
N CYS A 129 -8.49 0.32 -5.48
CA CYS A 129 -9.01 1.08 -4.32
C CYS A 129 -9.86 2.28 -4.78
N GLU A 130 -10.74 2.79 -3.91
CA GLU A 130 -11.35 4.13 -4.10
C GLU A 130 -10.29 5.25 -3.97
N ALA A 131 -10.50 6.34 -4.73
CA ALA A 131 -9.66 7.53 -4.75
C ALA A 131 -9.42 8.07 -3.32
N PRO A 132 -8.19 8.53 -3.00
CA PRO A 132 -7.70 9.73 -3.67
C PRO A 132 -6.34 9.58 -4.39
N GLY A 133 -5.74 8.39 -4.47
CA GLY A 133 -4.50 8.16 -5.23
C GLY A 133 -3.19 8.23 -4.42
N ALA A 134 -3.27 8.27 -3.08
CA ALA A 134 -2.09 8.36 -2.21
C ALA A 134 -1.04 7.24 -2.44
N PHE A 135 -1.47 6.02 -2.75
CA PHE A 135 -0.56 4.90 -3.07
C PHE A 135 0.18 5.12 -4.39
N VAL A 136 -0.54 5.59 -5.41
CA VAL A 136 0.03 5.95 -6.70
C VAL A 136 1.11 7.03 -6.53
N THR A 137 0.78 8.12 -5.83
CA THR A 137 1.73 9.22 -5.60
C THR A 137 2.95 8.79 -4.78
N ALA A 138 2.79 7.85 -3.84
CA ALA A 138 3.91 7.27 -3.10
C ALA A 138 4.80 6.39 -3.99
N LEU A 139 4.20 5.57 -4.86
CA LEU A 139 4.94 4.77 -5.84
C LEU A 139 5.73 5.64 -6.81
N ASN A 140 5.10 6.67 -7.37
CA ASN A 140 5.75 7.60 -8.28
C ASN A 140 6.93 8.28 -7.60
N HIS A 141 6.74 8.78 -6.38
CA HIS A 141 7.81 9.37 -5.58
C HIS A 141 8.97 8.39 -5.36
N TYR A 142 8.66 7.14 -5.02
CA TYR A 142 9.67 6.10 -4.84
C TYR A 142 10.42 5.77 -6.12
N CYS A 143 9.75 5.59 -7.25
CA CYS A 143 10.36 5.29 -8.55
C CYS A 143 11.32 6.39 -9.00
N VAL A 144 10.92 7.66 -8.86
CA VAL A 144 11.76 8.82 -9.20
C VAL A 144 13.04 8.83 -8.36
N LEU A 145 12.94 8.61 -7.04
CA LEU A 145 14.11 8.60 -6.17
C LEU A 145 15.05 7.40 -6.41
N ASN A 146 14.52 6.30 -6.94
CA ASN A 146 15.28 5.08 -7.21
C ASN A 146 15.66 4.91 -8.70
N GLY A 147 15.50 5.95 -9.52
CA GLY A 147 16.00 5.96 -10.90
C GLY A 147 15.24 5.06 -11.88
N VAL A 148 14.02 4.64 -11.55
CA VAL A 148 13.18 3.82 -12.42
C VAL A 148 12.53 4.72 -13.47
N GLN A 149 13.09 4.72 -14.68
CA GLN A 149 12.61 5.54 -15.78
C GLN A 149 11.34 4.94 -16.38
N GLU A 150 10.33 5.79 -16.54
CA GLU A 150 9.06 5.51 -17.21
C GLU A 150 8.12 4.56 -16.43
N VAL A 151 7.36 5.13 -15.49
CA VAL A 151 6.10 4.52 -15.06
C VAL A 151 5.09 4.84 -16.16
N SER A 152 4.81 3.87 -17.04
CA SER A 152 3.67 3.98 -17.95
C SER A 152 2.41 3.90 -17.09
N LEU A 153 1.89 5.07 -16.72
CA LEU A 153 0.71 5.24 -15.89
C LEU A 153 -0.54 4.91 -16.72
N ASN A 154 -0.68 3.65 -17.13
CA ASN A 154 -1.99 3.11 -17.48
C ASN A 154 -2.78 2.95 -16.18
N HIS A 155 -3.20 4.08 -15.60
CA HIS A 155 -4.01 4.13 -14.40
C HIS A 155 -5.40 3.60 -14.72
N HIS A 156 -5.55 2.29 -14.60
CA HIS A 156 -6.86 1.68 -14.49
C HIS A 156 -7.24 1.68 -13.00
N CYS A 157 -7.75 2.82 -12.52
CA CYS A 157 -8.55 2.84 -11.30
C CYS A 157 -9.88 2.16 -11.62
N VAL A 158 -9.98 0.86 -11.34
CA VAL A 158 -11.25 0.16 -11.40
C VAL A 158 -12.02 0.49 -10.12
N LEU A 159 -12.73 1.62 -10.14
CA LEU A 159 -13.83 1.85 -9.20
C LEU A 159 -14.89 0.78 -9.48
N ASN A 160 -15.55 0.29 -8.44
CA ASN A 160 -16.71 -0.58 -8.58
C ASN A 160 -17.73 0.08 -9.54
N ARG A 161 -17.68 -0.35 -10.81
CA ARG A 161 -18.60 -0.07 -11.91
C ARG A 161 -18.68 1.36 -12.49
N VAL A 162 -17.61 2.17 -12.50
CA VAL A 162 -17.46 3.32 -13.42
C VAL A 162 -16.00 3.47 -13.83
N GLN A 163 -15.74 3.39 -15.14
CA GLN A 163 -14.43 3.67 -15.71
C GLN A 163 -14.28 5.20 -15.83
N GLU A 164 -13.90 5.86 -14.74
CA GLU A 164 -13.51 7.27 -14.79
C GLU A 164 -12.04 7.37 -15.19
N VAL A 165 -11.81 7.60 -16.48
CA VAL A 165 -10.54 8.16 -16.96
C VAL A 165 -10.57 9.64 -16.60
N SER A 166 -9.91 10.01 -15.50
CA SER A 166 -9.78 11.43 -15.14
C SER A 166 -8.83 12.13 -16.14
N PRO A 167 -9.26 13.18 -16.86
CA PRO A 167 -8.45 13.83 -17.88
C PRO A 167 -7.32 14.72 -17.31
N ASN A 168 -7.22 14.88 -15.99
CA ASN A 168 -6.45 15.96 -15.37
C ASN A 168 -5.31 15.49 -14.46
N HIS A 169 -4.46 14.57 -14.92
CA HIS A 169 -3.12 14.39 -14.34
C HIS A 169 -2.07 14.72 -15.39
N TYR A 170 -1.75 16.01 -15.47
CA TYR A 170 -0.54 16.49 -16.14
C TYR A 170 0.65 16.22 -15.20
N CYS A 171 1.53 15.31 -15.59
CA CYS A 171 2.86 15.19 -14.98
C CYS A 171 3.93 15.36 -16.07
N VAL A 172 4.45 16.60 -16.13
CA VAL A 172 5.72 17.07 -16.71
C VAL A 172 6.16 16.43 -18.04
N LEU A 173 5.66 17.05 -19.11
CA LEU A 173 6.32 17.45 -20.36
C LEU A 173 7.61 16.71 -20.78
N ASP A 174 7.46 15.91 -21.84
CA ASP A 174 8.54 15.57 -22.77
C ASP A 174 9.20 16.84 -23.31
N GLY A 175 10.48 17.00 -23.03
CA GLY A 175 11.38 17.77 -23.87
C GLY A 175 11.91 16.84 -24.96
N VAL A 176 11.20 16.72 -26.08
CA VAL A 176 11.75 16.11 -27.31
C VAL A 176 11.42 17.02 -28.50
N GLN A 177 12.49 17.42 -29.18
CA GLN A 177 12.55 18.32 -30.33
C GLN A 177 11.60 17.94 -31.48
N GLU A 178 10.95 18.95 -32.05
CA GLU A 178 10.30 18.86 -33.36
C GLU A 178 11.34 18.67 -34.48
N PRO A 179 11.13 17.74 -35.42
CA PRO A 179 11.78 17.79 -36.72
C PRO A 179 10.96 18.65 -37.70
N ASN A 180 11.70 19.47 -38.47
CA ASN A 180 11.27 20.48 -39.47
C ASN A 180 9.99 20.20 -40.26
#